data_AF-A0A956E5V2-F1
#
_entry.id   AF-A0A956E5V2-F1
#
_cell.length_a   1.000
_cell.length_b   1.000
_cell.length_c   1.000
_cell.angle_alpha   90.00
_cell.angle_beta   90.00
_cell.angle_gamma   90.00
#
_symmetry.space_group_name_H-M   'P 1'
#
loop_
_entity.id
_entity.type
_entity.pdbx_description
1 polymer ?
#
loop_
_entity_poly.entity_id
_entity_poly.type
_entity_poly.pdbx_seq_one_letter_code
_entity_poly.pdbx_strand_id
1 'polypeptide(L)'
;MRQALPKVRACYQEGLAKDPKLAGRVTVAFVIDREGLVSNATTNPKTTDLSDEQVSKCIVQRFYELRFPAPEGGLVTVRYPMVFSPQD
;
A
#
# COMPACT_ATOMS: atom_id res chain seq x y z
N MET A 1 -6.42 3.61 -9.32
CA MET A 1 -5.39 2.64 -8.89
C MET A 1 -4.15 2.56 -9.78
N ARG A 2 -4.24 2.75 -11.11
CA ARG A 2 -3.08 2.72 -12.03
C ARG A 2 -1.91 3.65 -11.68
N GLN A 3 -2.18 4.80 -11.03
CA GLN A 3 -1.16 5.77 -10.63
C GLN A 3 -0.42 5.42 -9.33
N ALA A 4 -0.95 4.50 -8.51
CA ALA A 4 -0.37 4.09 -7.23
C ALA A 4 0.85 3.18 -7.41
N LEU A 5 0.73 2.24 -8.35
CA LEU A 5 1.68 1.16 -8.62
C LEU A 5 3.13 1.64 -8.85
N PRO A 6 3.41 2.70 -9.64
CA PRO A 6 4.79 3.17 -9.82
C PRO A 6 5.40 3.73 -8.53
N LYS A 7 4.63 4.44 -7.71
CA LYS A 7 5.12 4.98 -6.42
C LYS A 7 5.34 3.87 -5.38
N VAL A 8 4.48 2.85 -5.38
CA VAL A 8 4.64 1.65 -4.54
C VAL A 8 5.89 0.87 -4.95
N ARG A 9 6.15 0.74 -6.25
CA ARG A 9 7.38 0.08 -6.75
C ARG A 9 8.64 0.83 -6.31
N ALA A 10 8.63 2.16 -6.31
CA ALA A 10 9.76 2.95 -5.81
C ALA A 10 10.06 2.66 -4.32
N CYS A 11 9.02 2.62 -3.46
CA CYS A 11 9.19 2.24 -2.05
C CYS A 11 9.84 0.86 -1.89
N TYR A 12 9.44 -0.11 -2.72
CA TYR A 12 10.01 -1.46 -2.67
C TYR A 12 11.46 -1.51 -3.19
N GLN A 13 11.78 -0.75 -4.24
CA GLN A 13 13.15 -0.64 -4.76
C GLN A 13 14.13 -0.06 -3.74
N GLU A 14 13.69 0.92 -2.94
CA GLU A 14 14.49 1.45 -1.82
C GLU A 14 14.79 0.38 -0.76
N GLY A 15 13.84 -0.53 -0.51
CA GLY A 15 14.04 -1.70 0.35
C GLY A 15 14.99 -2.72 -0.25
N LEU A 16 14.81 -3.04 -1.54
CA LEU A 16 15.69 -3.96 -2.27
C LEU A 16 17.14 -3.51 -2.32
N ALA A 17 17.39 -2.20 -2.37
CA ALA A 17 18.74 -1.65 -2.30
C ALA A 17 19.44 -1.93 -0.97
N LYS A 18 18.67 -2.12 0.12
CA LYS A 18 19.18 -2.47 1.47
C LYS A 18 19.22 -3.99 1.68
N ASP A 19 18.17 -4.68 1.26
CA ASP A 19 18.06 -6.13 1.33
C ASP A 19 17.68 -6.69 -0.06
N PRO A 20 18.64 -7.22 -0.83
CA PRO A 20 18.37 -7.75 -2.16
C PRO A 20 17.52 -9.04 -2.15
N LYS A 21 17.27 -9.62 -0.98
CA LYS A 21 16.37 -10.77 -0.81
C LYS A 21 15.00 -10.36 -0.28
N LEU A 22 14.74 -9.06 -0.13
CA LEU A 22 13.48 -8.55 0.41
C LEU A 22 12.31 -9.09 -0.40
N ALA A 23 11.52 -9.94 0.24
CA ALA A 23 10.33 -10.53 -0.34
C ALA A 23 9.28 -10.65 0.76
N GLY A 24 8.02 -10.71 0.36
CA GLY A 24 6.94 -10.88 1.30
C GLY A 24 5.65 -10.24 0.80
N ARG A 25 4.66 -10.25 1.67
CA ARG A 25 3.35 -9.70 1.39
C ARG A 25 3.11 -8.47 2.24
N VAL A 26 2.50 -7.44 1.67
CA VAL A 26 2.02 -6.26 2.40
C VAL A 26 0.54 -6.14 2.14
N THR A 27 -0.26 -6.13 3.21
CA THR A 27 -1.69 -5.91 3.10
C THR A 27 -2.03 -4.55 3.67
N VAL A 28 -2.48 -3.64 2.79
CA VAL A 28 -2.90 -2.29 3.17
C VAL A 28 -4.42 -2.27 3.31
N ALA A 29 -4.90 -1.85 4.47
CA ALA A 29 -6.30 -1.54 4.71
C ALA A 29 -6.47 -0.02 4.71
N PHE A 30 -7.41 0.49 3.92
CA PHE A 30 -7.65 1.92 3.82
C PHE A 30 -9.13 2.26 3.70
N VAL A 31 -9.51 3.46 4.13
CA VAL A 31 -10.88 3.96 4.13
C VAL A 31 -10.98 5.10 3.12
N ILE A 32 -11.89 4.94 2.17
CA ILE A 32 -12.25 5.94 1.18
C ILE A 32 -13.45 6.72 1.74
N ASP A 33 -13.35 8.04 1.75
CA ASP A 33 -14.44 8.92 2.16
C ASP A 33 -15.46 9.18 1.04
N ARG A 34 -16.47 10.00 1.34
CA ARG A 34 -17.54 10.36 0.40
C ARG A 34 -17.05 11.17 -0.79
N GLU A 35 -15.90 11.83 -0.67
CA GLU A 35 -15.28 12.62 -1.73
C GLU A 35 -14.36 11.76 -2.61
N GLY A 36 -14.18 10.48 -2.26
CA GLY A 36 -13.29 9.56 -2.97
C GLY A 36 -11.82 9.70 -2.55
N LEU A 37 -11.54 10.37 -1.42
CA LEU A 37 -10.19 10.50 -0.88
C LEU A 37 -9.94 9.42 0.19
N VAL A 38 -8.68 9.06 0.37
CA VAL A 38 -8.30 8.10 1.41
C VAL A 38 -8.13 8.85 2.73
N SER A 39 -9.07 8.63 3.66
CA SER A 39 -9.08 9.28 4.98
C SER A 39 -8.26 8.52 6.03
N ASN A 40 -8.05 7.22 5.83
CA ASN A 40 -7.21 6.41 6.71
C ASN A 40 -6.55 5.28 5.91
N ALA A 41 -5.28 4.98 6.19
CA ALA A 41 -4.57 3.85 5.62
C ALA A 41 -3.59 3.26 6.64
N THR A 42 -3.57 1.94 6.75
CA THR A 42 -2.72 1.19 7.68
C THR A 42 -2.34 -0.18 7.12
N THR A 43 -1.19 -0.70 7.52
CA THR A 43 -0.82 -2.09 7.25
C THR A 43 -1.43 -3.02 8.29
N ASN A 44 -1.91 -4.18 7.86
CA ASN A 44 -2.36 -5.21 8.79
C ASN A 44 -1.17 -6.10 9.19
N PRO A 45 -0.72 -6.10 10.47
CA PRO A 45 0.44 -6.85 10.92
C PRO A 45 0.23 -8.37 10.89
N LYS A 46 -1.02 -8.85 10.89
CA LYS A 46 -1.30 -10.29 10.78
C LYS A 46 -1.13 -10.85 9.36
N THR A 47 -1.09 -9.95 8.37
CA THR A 47 -1.08 -10.30 6.95
C THR A 47 0.04 -9.60 6.18
N THR A 48 0.94 -8.93 6.90
CA THR A 48 2.09 -8.24 6.34
C THR A 48 3.32 -8.95 6.85
N ASP A 49 4.02 -9.60 5.93
CA ASP A 49 5.15 -10.49 6.20
C ASP A 49 6.48 -9.86 5.74
N LEU A 50 6.44 -8.60 5.29
CA LEU A 50 7.60 -7.85 4.85
C LEU A 50 8.40 -7.37 6.06
N SER A 51 9.67 -7.77 6.16
CA SER A 51 10.53 -7.43 7.30
C SER A 51 10.93 -5.96 7.38
N ASP A 52 10.85 -5.22 6.27
CA ASP A 52 11.19 -3.80 6.22
C ASP A 52 9.98 -2.90 6.53
N GLU A 53 9.95 -2.35 7.73
CA GLU A 53 8.91 -1.40 8.15
C GLU A 53 8.95 -0.07 7.40
N GLN A 54 10.12 0.38 6.93
CA GLN A 54 10.25 1.65 6.21
C GLN A 54 9.57 1.54 4.85
N VAL A 55 9.74 0.40 4.17
CA VAL A 55 9.03 0.09 2.92
C VAL A 55 7.52 0.06 3.17
N SER A 56 7.08 -0.64 4.22
CA SER A 56 5.66 -0.73 4.58
C SER A 56 5.05 0.66 4.87
N LYS A 57 5.76 1.51 5.61
CA LYS A 57 5.36 2.90 5.89
C LYS A 57 5.32 3.74 4.61
N CYS A 58 6.32 3.63 3.74
CA CYS A 58 6.36 4.34 2.46
C CYS A 58 5.14 3.96 1.60
N ILE A 59 4.82 2.67 1.50
CA ILE A 59 3.65 2.18 0.75
C ILE A 59 2.37 2.80 1.32
N VAL A 60 2.16 2.75 2.63
CA VAL A 60 0.96 3.35 3.27
C VAL A 60 0.83 4.84 2.94
N GLN A 61 1.92 5.60 2.96
CA GLN A 61 1.91 7.01 2.58
C GLN A 61 1.43 7.24 1.14
N ARG A 62 1.81 6.35 0.21
CA ARG A 62 1.34 6.44 -1.19
C ARG A 62 -0.14 6.20 -1.35
N PHE A 63 -0.77 5.46 -0.42
CA PHE A 63 -2.21 5.22 -0.46
C PHE A 63 -3.02 6.47 -0.10
N TYR A 64 -2.51 7.35 0.79
CA TYR A 64 -3.15 8.64 1.09
C TYR A 64 -3.20 9.58 -0.12
N GLU A 65 -2.27 9.44 -1.06
CA GLU A 65 -2.24 10.24 -2.29
C GLU A 65 -3.25 9.75 -3.36
N LEU A 66 -3.96 8.66 -3.11
CA LEU A 66 -4.88 8.07 -4.09
C LEU A 66 -6.23 8.77 -4.10
N ARG A 67 -6.75 8.94 -5.32
CA ARG A 67 -8.12 9.34 -5.55
C ARG A 67 -8.92 8.21 -6.17
N PHE A 68 -10.12 8.03 -5.64
CA PHE A 68 -11.13 7.09 -6.08
C PHE A 68 -12.36 7.86 -6.54
N PRO A 69 -13.21 7.27 -7.40
CA PRO A 69 -14.53 7.83 -7.66
C PRO A 69 -15.33 7.87 -6.34
N ALA A 70 -16.15 8.91 -6.18
CA ALA A 70 -16.99 9.08 -5.01
C ALA A 70 -17.90 7.86 -4.83
N PRO A 71 -17.88 7.19 -3.67
CA PRO A 71 -18.73 6.05 -3.40
C PRO A 71 -20.17 6.47 -3.15
N GLU A 72 -21.14 5.73 -3.70
CA GLU A 72 -22.57 6.02 -3.53
C GLU A 72 -23.06 5.81 -2.08
N GLY A 73 -22.36 5.02 -1.28
CA GLY A 73 -22.84 4.45 -0.01
C GLY A 73 -22.19 4.95 1.29
N GLY A 74 -21.40 6.04 1.27
CA GLY A 74 -20.71 6.53 2.48
C GLY A 74 -19.24 6.10 2.55
N LEU A 75 -18.72 5.83 3.76
CA LEU A 75 -17.31 5.43 3.94
C LEU A 75 -17.10 3.99 3.47
N VAL A 76 -16.11 3.77 2.61
CA VAL A 76 -15.78 2.43 2.07
C VAL A 76 -14.43 1.96 2.60
N THR A 77 -14.40 0.81 3.27
CA THR A 77 -13.13 0.20 3.70
C THR A 77 -12.67 -0.83 2.67
N VAL A 78 -11.45 -0.66 2.15
CA VAL A 78 -10.83 -1.56 1.18
C VAL A 78 -9.60 -2.22 1.81
N ARG A 79 -9.39 -3.50 1.51
CA ARG A 79 -8.16 -4.23 1.86
C ARG A 79 -7.50 -4.72 0.59
N TYR A 80 -6.26 -4.33 0.38
CA TYR A 80 -5.51 -4.68 -0.83
C TYR A 80 -4.21 -5.41 -0.48
N PRO A 81 -4.13 -6.73 -0.71
CA PRO A 81 -2.90 -7.48 -0.57
C PRO A 81 -1.99 -7.27 -1.79
N MET A 82 -0.71 -7.00 -1.54
CA MET A 82 0.36 -6.91 -2.53
C MET A 82 1.45 -7.91 -2.17
N VAL A 83 1.95 -8.63 -3.16
CA VAL A 83 3.08 -9.56 -2.99
C VAL A 83 4.29 -8.95 -3.68
N PHE A 84 5.41 -8.93 -2.98
CA PHE A 84 6.68 -8.40 -3.45
C PHE A 84 7.71 -9.52 -3.51
N SER A 85 8.45 -9.57 -4.61
CA SER A 85 9.53 -10.52 -4.83
C SER A 85 10.62 -9.90 -5.72
N PRO A 86 11.91 -10.22 -5.49
CA PRO A 86 13.03 -9.63 -6.23
C PRO A 86 13.12 -10.05 -7.71
N GLN A 87 12.25 -10.95 -8.19
CA GLN A 87 12.20 -11.41 -9.58
C GLN A 87 11.11 -10.72 -10.45
N ASP A 88 10.51 -9.61 -9.99
CA ASP A 88 9.45 -8.85 -10.70
C ASP A 88 9.90 -7.48 -11.29
#